data_AF-A0A8B6DLB6-F1
#
_entry.id   AF-A0A8B6DLB6-F1
#
_cell.length_a   1.000
_cell.length_b   1.000
_cell.length_c   1.000
_cell.angle_alpha   90.00
_cell.angle_beta   90.00
_cell.angle_gamma   90.00
#
_symmetry.space_group_name_H-M   'P 1'
#
loop_
_entity.id
_entity.type
_entity.pdbx_description
1 polymer ?
#
loop_
_entity_poly.entity_id
_entity_poly.type
_entity_poly.pdbx_seq_one_letter_code
_entity_poly.pdbx_strand_id
1 'polypeptide(L)'
;MFSNIGNVAVIGDLNGRVGQEPDNITGDVIDKQLQDNISFINYVNDDVFLNRHSEDIKPPNNFGQRILQLCKNSGLRICNGRFGKESQKITFNNKNGCSVIDYMLISQNIMFNVINSFSVGSFNHFSCHAPLEVDFNLTVILTTVA
;
A
#
# COMPACT_ATOMS: atom_id res chain seq x y z
N MET A 1 19.42 -1.05 -4.86
CA MET A 1 18.01 -1.19 -4.45
C MET A 1 17.14 -0.43 -5.46
N PHE A 2 15.90 -0.86 -5.72
CA PHE A 2 15.06 -0.22 -6.77
C PHE A 2 14.79 1.27 -6.50
N SER A 3 14.77 1.66 -5.23
CA SER A 3 14.65 3.04 -4.75
C SER A 3 15.68 4.03 -5.32
N ASN A 4 16.83 3.53 -5.81
CA ASN A 4 17.86 4.35 -6.46
C ASN A 4 17.57 4.59 -7.96
N ILE A 5 16.57 3.91 -8.53
CA ILE A 5 16.17 3.98 -9.94
C ILE A 5 14.86 4.75 -10.07
N GLY A 6 13.93 4.56 -9.14
CA GLY A 6 12.67 5.28 -9.08
C GLY A 6 11.73 4.74 -8.00
N ASN A 7 10.55 5.36 -7.92
CA ASN A 7 9.47 4.88 -7.05
C ASN A 7 8.75 3.69 -7.71
N VAL A 8 8.20 2.80 -6.90
CA VAL A 8 7.56 1.56 -7.36
C VAL A 8 6.11 1.52 -6.90
N ALA A 9 5.23 1.05 -7.79
CA ALA A 9 3.89 0.57 -7.46
C ALA A 9 3.74 -0.90 -7.91
N VAL A 10 3.07 -1.71 -7.10
CA VAL A 10 2.71 -3.10 -7.40
C VAL A 10 1.19 -3.21 -7.24
N ILE A 11 0.48 -3.63 -8.28
CA ILE A 11 -0.99 -3.63 -8.30
C ILE A 11 -1.50 -4.97 -8.82
N GLY A 12 -2.47 -5.56 -8.12
CA GLY A 12 -3.19 -6.77 -8.54
C GLY A 12 -3.33 -7.82 -7.44
N ASP A 13 -3.75 -9.02 -7.82
CA ASP A 13 -3.94 -10.17 -6.94
C ASP A 13 -2.60 -10.70 -6.39
N LEU A 14 -2.39 -10.54 -5.08
CA LEU A 14 -1.23 -11.07 -4.37
C LEU A 14 -1.53 -12.39 -3.64
N ASN A 15 -2.76 -12.94 -3.76
CA ASN A 15 -3.25 -14.17 -3.15
C ASN A 15 -3.06 -14.28 -1.62
N GLY A 16 -2.81 -13.16 -0.94
CA GLY A 16 -2.53 -13.10 0.49
C GLY A 16 -3.50 -12.19 1.23
N ARG A 17 -4.14 -12.69 2.29
CA ARG A 17 -4.95 -11.85 3.17
C ARG A 17 -4.06 -11.21 4.23
N VAL A 18 -4.10 -9.89 4.39
CA VAL A 18 -3.34 -9.18 5.45
C VAL A 18 -4.19 -8.66 6.62
N GLY A 19 -5.51 -8.82 6.62
CA GLY A 19 -6.43 -8.21 7.61
C GLY A 19 -6.05 -8.35 9.09
N GLN A 20 -6.10 -7.33 9.95
CA GLN A 20 -5.98 -5.87 9.70
C GLN A 20 -4.56 -5.34 9.98
N GLU A 21 -3.58 -6.23 10.16
CA GLU A 21 -2.21 -5.99 10.63
C GLU A 21 -1.45 -4.80 10.00
N PRO A 22 -0.58 -4.11 10.76
CA PRO A 22 0.27 -3.04 10.26
C PRO A 22 1.28 -3.53 9.23
N ASP A 23 1.38 -2.82 8.10
CA ASP A 23 2.36 -3.00 7.02
C ASP A 23 3.64 -2.15 7.22
N ASN A 24 3.66 -1.34 8.27
CA ASN A 24 4.79 -0.56 8.76
C ASN A 24 5.46 -1.21 9.99
N ILE A 25 6.59 -0.67 10.44
CA ILE A 25 7.23 -1.07 11.70
C ILE A 25 6.53 -0.30 12.84
N THR A 26 6.10 -1.02 13.88
CA THR A 26 5.36 -0.41 15.00
C THR A 26 6.33 0.09 16.06
N GLY A 27 6.14 1.34 16.53
CA GLY A 27 7.09 2.00 17.44
C GLY A 27 8.38 2.43 16.73
N ASP A 28 8.28 2.68 15.42
CA ASP A 28 9.38 3.09 14.57
C ASP A 28 9.71 4.58 14.75
N VAL A 29 10.38 4.87 15.86
CA VAL A 29 10.70 6.23 16.30
C VAL A 29 12.21 6.33 16.51
N ILE A 30 12.89 7.03 15.60
CA ILE A 30 14.22 7.56 15.91
C ILE A 30 14.09 8.72 16.90
N ASP A 31 14.96 8.74 17.93
CA ASP A 31 15.06 9.86 18.85
C ASP A 31 15.35 11.16 18.09
N LYS A 32 14.53 12.19 18.32
CA LYS A 32 14.62 13.45 17.59
C LYS A 32 16.01 14.11 17.70
N GLN A 33 16.70 13.98 18.82
CA GLN A 33 18.06 14.50 18.97
C GLN A 33 19.06 13.72 18.12
N LEU A 34 18.87 12.42 17.88
CA LEU A 34 19.69 11.67 16.93
C LEU A 34 19.40 12.06 15.48
N GLN A 35 18.13 12.30 15.14
CA GLN A 35 17.73 12.73 13.79
C GLN A 35 18.28 14.13 13.45
N ASP A 36 18.17 15.09 14.39
CA ASP A 36 18.65 16.46 14.21
C ASP A 36 20.19 16.57 14.17
N ASN A 37 20.93 15.68 14.84
CA ASN A 37 22.41 15.72 14.94
C ASN A 37 23.16 14.81 13.95
N ILE A 38 22.50 13.85 13.28
CA ILE A 38 23.18 12.89 12.40
C ILE A 38 22.73 13.08 10.94
N SER A 39 23.37 14.05 10.28
CA SER A 39 23.06 14.49 8.90
C SER A 39 23.18 13.43 7.80
N PHE A 40 23.76 12.25 8.08
CA PHE A 40 23.82 11.14 7.13
C PHE A 40 22.68 10.11 7.29
N ILE A 41 21.88 10.19 8.35
CA ILE A 41 20.72 9.31 8.56
C ILE A 41 19.50 9.93 7.86
N ASN A 42 19.32 9.59 6.58
CA ASN A 42 18.11 9.94 5.83
C ASN A 42 16.98 8.94 6.14
N TYR A 43 16.54 8.89 7.39
CA TYR A 43 15.47 8.00 7.85
C TYR A 43 14.12 8.69 7.84
N VAL A 44 13.09 7.97 7.37
CA VAL A 44 11.70 8.44 7.32
C VAL A 44 10.88 7.54 8.24
N ASN A 45 10.56 8.03 9.44
CA ASN A 45 9.77 7.29 10.42
C ASN A 45 8.37 6.94 9.87
N ASP A 46 7.87 5.76 10.27
CA ASP A 46 6.57 5.24 9.84
C ASP A 46 5.33 5.87 10.52
N ASP A 47 5.52 6.65 11.58
CA ASP A 47 4.43 7.24 12.40
C ASP A 47 3.56 8.30 11.69
N VAL A 48 3.91 8.72 10.47
CA VAL A 48 3.18 9.74 9.71
C VAL A 48 1.93 9.18 8.99
N PHE A 49 1.76 7.86 8.95
CA PHE A 49 0.78 7.22 8.09
C PHE A 49 -0.54 6.87 8.80
N LEU A 50 -1.65 7.15 8.12
CA LEU A 50 -2.97 6.68 8.55
C LEU A 50 -2.99 5.15 8.67
N ASN A 51 -3.49 4.67 9.82
CA ASN A 51 -3.85 3.27 10.01
C ASN A 51 -4.85 2.87 8.91
N ARG A 52 -4.62 1.73 8.27
CA ARG A 52 -5.55 1.20 7.27
C ARG A 52 -6.74 0.54 7.95
N HIS A 53 -7.90 0.61 7.31
CA HIS A 53 -9.07 -0.17 7.70
C HIS A 53 -9.41 -1.19 6.60
N SER A 54 -10.00 -2.33 6.97
CA SER A 54 -10.41 -3.34 5.99
C SER A 54 -11.65 -4.10 6.45
N GLU A 55 -12.57 -4.38 5.53
CA GLU A 55 -13.72 -5.23 5.77
C GLU A 55 -13.33 -6.70 6.04
N ASP A 56 -12.17 -7.15 5.55
CA ASP A 56 -11.62 -8.45 5.88
C ASP A 56 -10.85 -8.39 7.20
N ILE A 57 -11.58 -8.62 8.30
CA ILE A 57 -11.06 -8.60 9.67
C ILE A 57 -10.35 -9.91 10.09
N LYS A 58 -10.24 -10.90 9.21
CA LYS A 58 -9.62 -12.19 9.54
C LYS A 58 -8.09 -12.05 9.55
N PRO A 59 -7.37 -12.66 10.52
CA PRO A 59 -5.91 -12.54 10.65
C PRO A 59 -5.18 -13.01 9.39
N PRO A 60 -3.93 -12.56 9.16
CA PRO A 60 -3.23 -12.86 7.92
C PRO A 60 -3.03 -14.34 7.66
N ASN A 61 -3.07 -14.73 6.38
CA ASN A 61 -2.59 -16.05 5.96
C ASN A 61 -1.07 -16.00 5.68
N ASN A 62 -0.46 -17.16 5.39
CA ASN A 62 0.99 -17.26 5.14
C ASN A 62 1.48 -16.35 4.00
N PHE A 63 0.66 -16.11 2.98
CA PHE A 63 0.97 -15.19 1.88
C PHE A 63 0.87 -13.73 2.35
N GLY A 64 -0.16 -13.39 3.13
CA GLY A 64 -0.31 -12.07 3.75
C GLY A 64 0.84 -11.70 4.68
N GLN A 65 1.34 -12.65 5.49
CA GLN A 65 2.54 -12.42 6.30
C GLN A 65 3.76 -12.06 5.43
N ARG A 66 3.90 -12.67 4.24
CA ARG A 66 4.96 -12.32 3.28
C ARG A 66 4.74 -10.95 2.62
N ILE A 67 3.49 -10.56 2.34
CA ILE A 67 3.16 -9.20 1.86
C ILE A 67 3.53 -8.16 2.93
N LEU A 68 3.18 -8.40 4.20
CA LEU A 68 3.53 -7.52 5.31
C LEU A 68 5.05 -7.43 5.51
N GLN A 69 5.78 -8.55 5.40
CA GLN A 69 7.25 -8.55 5.40
C GLN A 69 7.84 -7.77 4.23
N LEU A 70 7.29 -7.93 3.02
CA LEU A 70 7.70 -7.15 1.85
C LEU A 70 7.52 -5.64 2.11
N CYS A 71 6.36 -5.22 2.59
CA CYS A 71 6.08 -3.81 2.93
C CYS A 71 7.08 -3.24 3.96
N LYS A 72 7.32 -3.95 5.06
CA LYS A 72 8.25 -3.51 6.12
C LYS A 72 9.69 -3.47 5.65
N ASN A 73 10.13 -4.46 4.87
CA ASN A 73 11.52 -4.57 4.41
C ASN A 73 11.87 -3.65 3.23
N SER A 74 10.88 -3.09 2.53
CA SER A 74 11.08 -2.32 1.28
C SER A 74 10.56 -0.87 1.31
N GLY A 75 9.86 -0.45 2.38
CA GLY A 75 9.21 0.86 2.42
C GLY A 75 8.01 0.98 1.47
N LEU A 76 7.43 -0.15 1.05
CA LEU A 76 6.15 -0.16 0.32
C LEU A 76 4.98 -0.13 1.31
N ARG A 77 3.95 0.66 1.03
CA ARG A 77 2.75 0.79 1.86
C ARG A 77 1.51 0.36 1.08
N ILE A 78 0.59 -0.32 1.74
CA ILE A 78 -0.68 -0.82 1.20
C ILE A 78 -1.67 0.35 1.09
N CYS A 79 -2.18 0.65 -0.11
CA CYS A 79 -3.17 1.72 -0.31
C CYS A 79 -4.58 1.31 0.16
N ASN A 80 -4.91 0.01 0.09
CA ASN A 80 -6.17 -0.53 0.58
C ASN A 80 -6.39 -0.15 2.05
N GLY A 81 -7.48 0.56 2.29
CA GLY A 81 -7.89 1.02 3.60
C GLY A 81 -7.43 2.43 4.00
N ARG A 82 -6.67 3.14 3.16
CA ARG A 82 -6.12 4.48 3.44
C ARG A 82 -6.81 5.63 2.70
N PHE A 83 -7.65 5.33 1.71
CA PHE A 83 -8.31 6.33 0.85
C PHE A 83 -9.84 6.26 1.02
N GLY A 84 -10.31 6.60 2.22
CA GLY A 84 -11.73 6.58 2.55
C GLY A 84 -12.34 5.18 2.62
N LYS A 85 -13.67 5.09 2.76
CA LYS A 85 -14.39 3.81 2.98
C LYS A 85 -14.33 2.86 1.78
N GLU A 86 -14.38 3.41 0.57
CA GLU A 86 -14.38 2.61 -0.67
C GLU A 86 -13.07 1.84 -0.87
N SER A 87 -11.95 2.31 -0.29
CA SER A 87 -10.67 1.59 -0.29
C SER A 87 -10.59 0.38 0.66
N GLN A 88 -11.57 0.21 1.57
CA GLN A 88 -11.53 -0.78 2.66
C GLN A 88 -12.16 -2.12 2.25
N LYS A 89 -12.87 -2.15 1.11
CA LYS A 89 -13.80 -3.22 0.74
C LYS A 89 -13.12 -4.54 0.38
N ILE A 90 -13.90 -5.61 0.51
CA ILE A 90 -13.58 -6.93 -0.04
C ILE A 90 -13.24 -6.83 -1.54
N THR A 91 -12.07 -7.34 -1.95
CA THR A 91 -11.64 -7.37 -3.36
C THR A 91 -11.93 -8.70 -4.05
N PHE A 92 -12.13 -9.78 -3.30
CA PHE A 92 -12.42 -11.12 -3.83
C PHE A 92 -13.60 -11.78 -3.13
N ASN A 93 -14.51 -12.38 -3.90
CA ASN A 93 -15.67 -13.10 -3.39
C ASN A 93 -16.08 -14.27 -4.30
N ASN A 94 -16.03 -15.50 -3.79
CA ASN A 94 -16.55 -16.68 -4.49
C ASN A 94 -17.21 -17.69 -3.52
N LYS A 95 -17.59 -18.87 -4.04
CA LYS A 95 -18.24 -19.94 -3.25
C LYS A 95 -17.43 -20.45 -2.05
N ASN A 96 -16.11 -20.21 -1.99
CA ASN A 96 -15.24 -20.57 -0.87
C ASN A 96 -15.13 -19.43 0.17
N GLY A 97 -15.77 -18.28 -0.08
CA GLY A 97 -15.81 -17.11 0.79
C GLY A 97 -15.26 -15.84 0.15
N CYS A 98 -15.18 -14.81 0.97
CA CYS A 98 -14.68 -13.48 0.64
C CYS A 98 -13.37 -13.14 1.38
N SER A 99 -12.56 -12.30 0.75
CA SER A 99 -11.30 -11.79 1.31
C SER A 99 -10.82 -10.51 0.61
N VAL A 100 -9.87 -9.80 1.20
CA VAL A 100 -9.01 -8.86 0.46
C VAL A 100 -7.73 -9.60 0.05
N ILE A 101 -7.47 -9.72 -1.26
CA ILE A 101 -6.25 -10.35 -1.82
C ILE A 101 -5.64 -9.54 -2.97
N ASP A 102 -6.44 -8.74 -3.67
CA ASP A 102 -5.96 -7.70 -4.59
C ASP A 102 -5.53 -6.46 -3.82
N TYR A 103 -4.31 -5.98 -4.06
CA TYR A 103 -3.76 -4.77 -3.43
C TYR A 103 -3.14 -3.82 -4.43
N MET A 104 -3.04 -2.57 -4.00
CA MET A 104 -2.01 -1.64 -4.47
C MET A 104 -0.99 -1.44 -3.35
N LEU A 105 0.28 -1.72 -3.64
CA LEU A 105 1.45 -1.37 -2.83
C LEU A 105 2.18 -0.22 -3.53
N ILE A 106 2.63 0.80 -2.80
CA ILE A 106 3.40 1.92 -3.38
C ILE A 106 4.51 2.39 -2.46
N SER A 107 5.58 2.96 -3.01
CA SER A 107 6.64 3.60 -2.21
C SER A 107 6.08 4.70 -1.29
N GLN A 108 6.38 4.57 0.00
CA GLN A 108 5.89 5.40 1.11
C GLN A 108 6.00 6.91 0.87
N ASN A 109 7.13 7.34 0.30
CA ASN A 109 7.48 8.74 0.04
C ASN A 109 6.62 9.44 -1.02
N ILE A 110 5.87 8.70 -1.85
CA ILE A 110 5.02 9.29 -2.91
C ILE A 110 3.53 9.05 -2.73
N MET A 111 3.10 8.13 -1.84
CA MET A 111 1.71 7.64 -1.78
C MET A 111 0.66 8.75 -1.79
N PHE A 112 0.75 9.71 -0.86
CA PHE A 112 -0.21 10.82 -0.76
C PHE A 112 0.08 12.00 -1.69
N ASN A 113 1.21 11.98 -2.42
CA ASN A 113 1.57 13.02 -3.38
C ASN A 113 1.08 12.69 -4.79
N VAL A 114 1.02 11.41 -5.17
CA VAL A 114 0.65 10.98 -6.53
C VAL A 114 -0.71 10.31 -6.64
N ILE A 115 -1.32 9.82 -5.54
CA ILE A 115 -2.65 9.19 -5.60
C ILE A 115 -3.69 10.25 -5.25
N ASN A 116 -4.53 10.61 -6.22
CA ASN A 116 -5.67 11.50 -6.01
C ASN A 116 -6.85 10.74 -5.39
N SER A 117 -7.11 9.51 -5.86
CA SER A 117 -8.09 8.62 -5.25
C SER A 117 -7.72 7.14 -5.45
N PHE A 118 -8.20 6.30 -4.55
CA PHE A 118 -8.05 4.84 -4.62
C PHE A 118 -9.32 4.19 -4.04
N SER A 119 -9.97 3.32 -4.81
CA SER A 119 -11.20 2.61 -4.43
C SER A 119 -11.18 1.16 -4.90
N VAL A 120 -11.99 0.33 -4.23
CA VAL A 120 -12.40 -0.97 -4.76
C VAL A 120 -13.75 -0.76 -5.46
N GLY A 121 -13.79 -1.04 -6.76
CA GLY A 121 -15.00 -0.91 -7.56
C GLY A 121 -16.06 -1.98 -7.25
N SER A 122 -17.13 -2.01 -8.03
CA SER A 122 -18.21 -2.99 -7.84
C SER A 122 -17.90 -4.35 -8.48
N PHE A 123 -18.24 -5.43 -7.79
CA PHE A 123 -18.30 -6.77 -8.37
C PHE A 123 -19.25 -6.82 -9.57
N ASN A 124 -18.95 -7.68 -10.54
CA ASN A 124 -19.77 -7.90 -11.73
C ASN A 124 -19.74 -9.39 -12.14
N HIS A 125 -20.52 -9.76 -13.16
CA HIS A 125 -20.67 -11.15 -13.60
C HIS A 125 -19.45 -11.74 -14.33
N PHE A 126 -18.42 -10.94 -14.64
CA PHE A 126 -17.25 -11.38 -15.40
C PHE A 126 -16.10 -11.90 -14.53
N SER A 127 -16.11 -11.62 -13.21
CA SER A 127 -15.04 -12.05 -12.30
C SER A 127 -15.54 -12.25 -10.87
N CYS A 128 -14.83 -13.09 -10.12
CA CYS A 128 -14.95 -13.17 -8.66
C CYS A 128 -14.05 -12.16 -7.92
N HIS A 129 -13.36 -11.28 -8.66
CA HIS A 129 -12.62 -10.13 -8.15
C HIS A 129 -13.35 -8.83 -8.51
N ALA A 130 -13.35 -7.86 -7.60
CA ALA A 130 -13.70 -6.47 -7.85
C ALA A 130 -12.46 -5.71 -8.35
N PRO A 131 -12.62 -4.76 -9.29
CA PRO A 131 -11.48 -3.99 -9.79
C PRO A 131 -10.90 -3.08 -8.72
N LEU A 132 -9.58 -2.87 -8.75
CA LEU A 132 -8.94 -1.76 -8.07
C LEU A 132 -8.96 -0.54 -9.00
N GLU A 133 -9.52 0.55 -8.51
CA GLU A 133 -9.65 1.83 -9.21
C GLU A 133 -8.66 2.81 -8.60
N VAL A 134 -7.81 3.41 -9.42
CA VAL A 134 -6.73 4.31 -8.97
C VAL A 134 -6.66 5.52 -9.88
N ASP A 135 -6.68 6.71 -9.29
CA ASP A 135 -6.46 7.97 -10.00
C ASP A 135 -5.10 8.56 -9.58
N PHE A 136 -4.26 8.84 -10.57
CA PHE A 136 -2.89 9.31 -10.36
C PHE A 136 -2.70 10.75 -10.84
N ASN A 137 -2.26 11.62 -9.94
CA ASN A 137 -1.79 12.96 -10.26
C ASN A 137 -0.30 12.91 -10.64
N LEU A 138 0.01 12.86 -11.94
CA LEU A 138 1.38 12.77 -12.47
C LEU A 138 1.70 13.92 -13.42
N THR A 139 2.77 14.66 -13.12
CA THR A 139 3.34 15.66 -14.03
C THR A 139 4.21 14.97 -15.08
N VAL A 140 3.78 14.99 -16.35
CA VAL A 140 4.59 14.50 -17.47
C VAL A 140 5.57 15.59 -17.91
N ILE A 141 6.87 15.36 -17.73
CA ILE A 141 7.94 16.21 -18.25
C ILE A 141 8.37 15.69 -19.62
N LEU A 142 8.04 16.42 -20.68
CA LEU A 142 8.49 16.10 -22.03
C LEU A 142 9.91 16.67 -22.25
N THR A 143 10.93 15.83 -22.20
CA THR A 143 12.28 16.20 -22.66
C THR A 143 12.35 16.10 -24.18
N THR A 144 12.30 17.24 -24.86
CA THR A 144 12.66 17.32 -26.28
C THR A 144 14.15 17.01 -26.44
N VAL A 145 14.47 15.89 -27.06
CA VAL A 145 15.83 15.59 -27.51
C VAL A 145 16.13 16.51 -28.69
N ALA A 146 17.21 17.30 -28.57
CA ALA A 146 17.73 18.18 -29.62
C ALA A 146 18.79 17.47 -30.45
#